data_AF-A0A947IIX3-F1
#
_entry.id   AF-A0A947IIX3-F1
#
_cell.length_a   1.000
_cell.length_b   1.000
_cell.length_c   1.000
_cell.angle_alpha   90.00
_cell.angle_beta   90.00
_cell.angle_gamma   90.00
#
_symmetry.space_group_name_H-M   'P 1'
#
loop_
_entity.id
_entity.type
_entity.pdbx_description
1 polymer ?
#
loop_
_entity_poly.entity_id
_entity_poly.type
_entity_poly.pdbx_seq_one_letter_code
_entity_poly.pdbx_strand_id
1 'polypeptide(L)'
;MLDIRYIRENPEAVRQRLALKGERQQLDLLLNLDARRRAVIEETDGWKARRNAISKEIALHARSGSDPTSLKNESREIGERITHGDDEIRRVETELKDIL
;
A
#
# COMPACT_ATOMS: atom_id res chain seq x y z
N MET A 1 -2.76 22.75 -0.70
CA MET A 1 -1.91 21.55 -0.57
C MET A 1 -1.06 21.44 -1.81
N LEU A 2 0.26 21.30 -1.64
CA LEU A 2 1.12 20.87 -2.75
C LEU A 2 0.65 19.49 -3.22
N ASP A 3 0.56 19.30 -4.53
CA ASP A 3 0.26 17.97 -5.06
C ASP A 3 1.50 17.09 -4.85
N ILE A 4 1.35 15.97 -4.13
CA ILE A 4 2.42 15.01 -3.90
C ILE A 4 3.01 14.48 -5.21
N ARG A 5 2.22 14.48 -6.30
CA ARG A 5 2.69 14.17 -7.65
C ARG A 5 3.75 15.15 -8.13
N TYR A 6 3.52 16.45 -7.89
CA TYR A 6 4.49 17.49 -8.25
C TYR A 6 5.78 17.38 -7.46
N ILE A 7 5.70 17.06 -6.17
CA ILE A 7 6.87 16.84 -5.31
C ILE A 7 7.71 15.65 -5.79
N ARG A 8 7.05 14.57 -6.20
CA ARG A 8 7.70 13.38 -6.74
C ARG A 8 8.34 13.62 -8.11
N GLU A 9 7.70 14.40 -8.98
CA GLU A 9 8.21 14.70 -10.32
C GLU A 9 9.31 15.75 -10.31
N ASN A 10 9.29 16.68 -9.35
CA ASN A 10 10.23 17.80 -9.25
C ASN A 10 10.88 17.90 -7.86
N PRO A 11 11.53 16.83 -7.36
CA PRO A 11 12.05 16.80 -5.99
C PRO A 11 13.11 17.88 -5.77
N GLU A 12 13.96 18.17 -6.76
CA GLU A 12 15.01 19.20 -6.63
C GLU A 12 14.46 20.63 -6.59
N ALA A 13 13.42 20.93 -7.39
CA ALA A 13 12.77 22.23 -7.37
C ALA A 13 12.09 22.49 -6.01
N VAL A 14 11.45 21.45 -5.46
CA VAL A 14 10.83 21.52 -4.13
C VAL A 14 11.90 21.58 -3.03
N ARG A 15 13.01 20.84 -3.17
CA ARG A 15 14.15 20.87 -2.24
C ARG A 15 14.76 22.25 -2.12
N GLN A 16 14.97 22.96 -3.24
CA GLN A 16 15.47 24.33 -3.23
C GLN A 16 14.49 25.28 -2.54
N ARG A 17 13.18 25.14 -2.80
CA ARG A 17 12.13 25.95 -2.16
C ARG A 17 12.03 25.70 -0.65
N LEU A 18 12.15 24.46 -0.22
CA LEU A 18 12.13 24.09 1.21
C LEU A 18 13.43 24.45 1.93
N ALA A 19 14.57 24.42 1.22
CA ALA A 19 15.84 24.89 1.78
C ALA A 19 15.80 26.38 2.13
N LEU A 20 15.12 27.21 1.33
CA LEU A 20 14.88 28.63 1.64
C LEU A 20 14.01 28.84 2.89
N LYS A 21 13.22 27.84 3.29
CA LYS A 21 12.35 27.84 4.47
C LYS A 21 12.98 27.14 5.69
N GLY A 22 14.12 26.46 5.53
CA GLY A 22 14.75 25.65 6.59
C GLY A 22 14.13 24.27 6.79
N GLU A 23 13.23 23.83 5.91
CA GLU A 23 12.37 22.65 6.06
C GLU A 23 12.84 21.43 5.26
N ARG A 24 14.14 21.38 4.93
CA ARG A 24 14.71 20.40 3.98
C ARG A 24 14.46 18.94 4.38
N GLN A 25 14.43 18.65 5.69
CA GLN A 25 14.20 17.30 6.24
C GLN A 25 12.77 16.79 6.00
N GLN A 26 11.79 17.69 5.83
CA GLN A 26 10.40 17.30 5.58
C GLN A 26 10.21 16.71 4.17
N LEU A 27 11.05 17.11 3.21
CA LEU A 27 10.98 16.57 1.84
C LEU A 27 11.37 15.09 1.78
N ASP A 28 12.49 14.73 2.40
CA ASP A 28 12.97 13.36 2.37
C ASP A 28 12.02 12.43 3.14
N LEU A 29 11.43 12.91 4.24
CA LEU A 29 10.37 12.19 4.96
C LEU A 29 9.14 11.97 4.06
N LEU A 30 8.68 13.01 3.38
CA LEU A 30 7.51 12.95 2.49
C LEU A 30 7.74 11.97 1.33
N LEU A 31 8.91 11.98 0.70
CA LEU A 31 9.24 11.04 -0.37
C LEU A 31 9.31 9.59 0.12
N ASN A 32 9.83 9.36 1.33
CA ASN A 32 9.85 8.02 1.94
C ASN A 32 8.44 7.51 2.27
N LEU A 33 7.59 8.37 2.84
CA LEU A 33 6.19 8.02 3.12
C LEU A 33 5.41 7.74 1.82
N ASP A 34 5.60 8.53 0.76
CA ASP A 34 5.00 8.25 -0.55
C ASP A 34 5.47 6.90 -1.13
N ALA A 35 6.77 6.61 -1.03
CA ALA A 35 7.32 5.33 -1.48
C ALA A 35 6.73 4.15 -0.70
N ARG A 36 6.64 4.28 0.63
CA ARG A 36 6.02 3.27 1.50
C ARG A 36 4.54 3.06 1.15
N ARG A 37 3.78 4.15 1.00
CA ARG A 37 2.36 4.08 0.60
C ARG A 37 2.20 3.29 -0.70
N ARG A 38 3.01 3.60 -1.71
CA ARG A 38 2.95 2.90 -3.01
C ARG A 38 3.29 1.42 -2.90
N ALA A 39 4.33 1.07 -2.14
CA ALA A 39 4.72 -0.31 -1.93
C ALA A 39 3.59 -1.12 -1.24
N VAL A 40 2.98 -0.56 -0.19
CA VAL A 40 1.89 -1.23 0.52
C VAL A 40 0.64 -1.37 -0.35
N ILE A 41 0.33 -0.38 -1.20
CA ILE A 41 -0.75 -0.49 -2.20
C ILE A 41 -0.49 -1.65 -3.15
N GLU A 42 0.70 -1.71 -3.75
CA GLU A 42 1.08 -2.77 -4.70
C GLU A 42 1.01 -4.16 -4.05
N GLU A 43 1.55 -4.28 -2.82
CA GLU A 43 1.49 -5.52 -2.05
C GLU A 43 0.03 -5.93 -1.75
N THR A 44 -0.79 -4.98 -1.30
CA THR A 44 -2.21 -5.22 -0.97
C THR A 44 -3.01 -5.63 -2.20
N ASP A 45 -2.74 -5.04 -3.36
CA ASP A 45 -3.37 -5.41 -4.62
C ASP A 45 -2.92 -6.82 -5.06
N GLY A 46 -1.65 -7.17 -4.86
CA GLY A 46 -1.15 -8.54 -5.04
C GLY A 46 -1.87 -9.55 -4.15
N TRP A 47 -2.08 -9.22 -2.87
CA TRP A 47 -2.85 -10.05 -1.94
C TRP A 47 -4.31 -10.21 -2.36
N LYS A 48 -4.97 -9.13 -2.83
CA LYS A 48 -6.34 -9.18 -3.37
C LYS A 48 -6.42 -10.10 -4.59
N ALA A 49 -5.45 -10.02 -5.50
CA ALA A 49 -5.37 -10.92 -6.66
C ALA A 49 -5.18 -12.38 -6.23
N ARG A 50 -4.28 -12.66 -5.28
CA ARG A 50 -4.06 -14.01 -4.74
C ARG A 50 -5.31 -14.57 -4.07
N ARG A 51 -6.02 -13.79 -3.25
CA ARG A 51 -7.28 -14.19 -2.62
C ARG A 51 -8.35 -14.58 -3.64
N ASN A 52 -8.45 -13.82 -4.74
CA ASN A 52 -9.38 -14.13 -5.82
C ASN A 52 -9.00 -15.43 -6.55
N ALA A 53 -7.71 -15.69 -6.75
CA ALA A 53 -7.23 -16.96 -7.31
C ALA A 53 -7.58 -18.14 -6.41
N ILE A 54 -7.27 -18.05 -5.11
CA ILE A 54 -7.61 -19.08 -4.12
C ILE A 54 -9.11 -19.33 -4.06
N SER A 55 -9.94 -18.28 -4.16
CA SER A 55 -11.40 -18.44 -4.18
C SER A 55 -11.88 -19.28 -5.36
N LYS A 56 -11.24 -19.14 -6.53
CA LYS A 56 -11.51 -19.98 -7.71
C LYS A 56 -11.04 -21.42 -7.49
N GLU A 57 -9.86 -21.61 -6.90
CA GLU A 57 -9.33 -22.93 -6.55
C GLU A 57 -10.26 -23.67 -5.57
N ILE A 58 -10.73 -23.00 -4.50
CA ILE A 58 -11.70 -23.57 -3.55
C ILE A 58 -12.97 -24.05 -4.28
N ALA A 59 -13.48 -23.27 -5.24
CA ALA A 59 -14.66 -23.65 -6.00
C ALA A 59 -14.41 -24.89 -6.90
N LEU A 60 -13.20 -25.05 -7.43
CA LEU A 60 -12.80 -26.24 -8.19
C LEU A 60 -12.71 -27.48 -7.28
N HIS A 61 -12.06 -27.35 -6.12
CA HIS A 61 -11.96 -28.43 -5.13
C HIS A 61 -13.33 -28.89 -4.62
N ALA A 62 -14.24 -27.93 -4.38
CA ALA A 62 -15.62 -28.22 -3.98
C ALA A 62 -16.38 -29.02 -5.06
N ARG A 63 -16.08 -28.82 -6.35
CA ARG A 63 -16.67 -29.58 -7.46
C ARG A 63 -16.03 -30.96 -7.64
N SER A 64 -14.73 -31.10 -7.37
CA SER A 64 -14.00 -32.37 -7.49
C SER A 64 -14.15 -33.28 -6.26
N GLY A 65 -14.86 -32.82 -5.22
CA GLY A 65 -15.03 -33.56 -3.96
C GLY A 65 -13.75 -33.63 -3.11
N SER A 66 -12.75 -32.79 -3.41
CA SER A 66 -11.49 -32.72 -2.67
C SER A 66 -11.57 -31.71 -1.53
N ASP A 67 -10.87 -31.94 -0.43
CA ASP A 67 -10.90 -31.05 0.75
C ASP A 67 -10.14 -29.71 0.49
N PRO A 68 -10.82 -28.55 0.52
CA PRO A 68 -10.18 -27.25 0.31
C PRO A 68 -9.71 -26.59 1.62
N THR A 69 -9.60 -27.31 2.74
CA THR A 69 -9.29 -26.73 4.06
C THR A 69 -8.01 -25.88 4.07
N SER A 70 -6.92 -26.34 3.45
CA SER A 70 -5.67 -25.55 3.37
C SER A 70 -5.86 -24.23 2.62
N LEU A 71 -6.59 -24.26 1.49
CA LEU A 71 -6.88 -23.05 0.70
C LEU A 71 -7.79 -22.07 1.46
N LYS A 72 -8.74 -22.58 2.25
CA LYS A 72 -9.58 -21.74 3.11
C LYS A 72 -8.77 -21.04 4.20
N ASN A 73 -7.77 -21.70 4.77
CA ASN A 73 -6.86 -21.10 5.75
C ASN A 73 -5.98 -20.03 5.10
N GLU A 74 -5.36 -20.31 3.95
CA GLU A 74 -4.58 -19.32 3.19
C GLU A 74 -5.44 -18.10 2.82
N SER A 75 -6.68 -18.30 2.39
CA SER A 75 -7.61 -17.20 2.09
C SER A 75 -7.93 -16.33 3.31
N ARG A 76 -7.94 -16.90 4.53
CA ARG A 76 -8.17 -16.13 5.77
C ARG A 76 -6.94 -15.30 6.12
N GLU A 77 -5.75 -15.91 6.11
CA GLU A 77 -4.49 -15.22 6.38
C GLU A 77 -4.27 -14.04 5.41
N ILE A 78 -4.57 -14.23 4.13
CA ILE A 78 -4.50 -13.15 3.14
C ILE A 78 -5.54 -12.06 3.43
N GLY A 79 -6.73 -12.43 3.92
CA GLY A 79 -7.74 -11.46 4.36
C GLY A 79 -7.26 -10.57 5.50
N GLU A 80 -6.51 -11.12 6.45
CA GLU A 80 -5.88 -10.38 7.55
C GLU A 80 -4.77 -9.46 7.02
N ARG A 81 -3.92 -9.95 6.11
CA ARG A 81 -2.87 -9.12 5.46
C ARG A 81 -3.44 -7.95 4.68
N ILE A 82 -4.54 -8.16 3.94
CA ILE A 82 -5.24 -7.09 3.22
C ILE A 82 -5.74 -6.03 4.20
N THR A 83 -6.37 -6.45 5.30
CA THR A 83 -6.87 -5.52 6.33
C THR A 83 -5.73 -4.69 6.91
N HIS A 84 -4.62 -5.33 7.28
CA HIS A 84 -3.44 -4.64 7.79
C HIS A 84 -2.84 -3.67 6.76
N GLY A 85 -2.73 -4.08 5.50
CA GLY A 85 -2.25 -3.24 4.41
C GLY A 85 -3.14 -2.01 4.17
N ASP A 86 -4.47 -2.20 4.14
CA ASP A 86 -5.43 -1.10 3.99
C ASP A 86 -5.34 -0.10 5.18
N ASP A 87 -5.11 -0.58 6.40
CA ASP A 87 -4.91 0.29 7.57
C ASP A 87 -3.56 1.03 7.54
N GLU A 88 -2.49 0.37 7.08
CA GLU A 88 -1.19 1.01 6.90
C GLU A 88 -1.26 2.09 5.81
N ILE A 89 -1.94 1.84 4.70
CA ILE A 89 -2.18 2.84 3.65
C ILE A 89 -2.88 4.08 4.23
N ARG A 90 -3.94 3.89 5.03
CA ARG A 90 -4.65 5.01 5.68
C ARG A 90 -3.75 5.79 6.64
N ARG A 91 -2.91 5.11 7.42
CA ARG A 91 -1.97 5.77 8.34
C ARG A 91 -0.98 6.62 7.56
N VAL A 92 -0.32 6.05 6.55
CA VAL A 92 0.66 6.77 5.74
C VAL A 92 0.00 7.92 4.96
N GLU A 93 -1.23 7.77 4.47
CA GLU A 93 -1.99 8.87 3.88
C GLU A 93 -2.29 10.01 4.85
N THR A 94 -2.54 9.69 6.12
CA THR A 94 -2.78 10.69 7.16
C THR A 94 -1.49 11.43 7.49
N GLU A 95 -0.39 10.70 7.69
CA GLU A 95 0.95 11.28 7.89
C GLU A 95 1.37 12.18 6.72
N LEU A 96 1.10 11.75 5.48
CA LEU A 96 1.37 12.54 4.27
C LEU A 96 0.54 13.82 4.22
N LYS A 97 -0.72 13.79 4.66
CA LYS A 97 -1.59 14.98 4.72
C LYS A 97 -1.15 15.96 5.79
N ASP A 98 -0.67 15.46 6.94
CA ASP A 98 -0.23 16.32 8.04
C ASP A 98 1.08 17.06 7.70
N ILE A 99 1.90 16.52 6.79
CA ILE A 99 3.15 17.12 6.32
C ILE A 99 2.93 18.14 5.17
N LEU A 100 1.79 18.08 4.46
CA LEU A 100 1.51 18.82 3.19
C LEU A 100 0.63 20.07 3.35
#